data_AF-A0A3N7ZK38-F1
#
_entry.id   AF-A0A3N7ZK38-F1
#
_cell.length_a   1.000
_cell.length_b   1.000
_cell.length_c   1.000
_cell.angle_alpha   90.00
_cell.angle_beta   90.00
_cell.angle_gamma   90.00
#
_symmetry.space_group_name_H-M   'P 1'
#
loop_
_entity.id
_entity.type
_entity.pdbx_description
1 polymer ?
#
loop_
_entity_poly.entity_id
_entity_poly.type
_entity_poly.pdbx_seq_one_letter_code
_entity_poly.pdbx_strand_id
1 'polypeptide(L)'
;MIEVDRACEVDRPATDATLAELKLLEWVDFLRQCDRQGLRYGMTPFFAYSEMPAHLAQSRAARLHRFAHKFGLIWHDEEPDPDFSGLGRTDLTFEGLDGDQQAILALSFSALLLMLVVHRDGAEFSSLGKFRRYLREYKKLIGTVSLREIAIARYVFATQSECSGAHDHVRSRIEKNFARRDGKKPRHAEDMCAIALNGAFDLLLFNAMNIADTQGLNGHGLDCWLVTFDGKLKEYNDLCFNVSAGTGQAGLLTSFTTHAEDSDYWRQTSGELQTFAIEGSKRVVRSMMQRAMGIDDSDEIARKIAALPSKAHSIISLAKAGLV
;
A
#
# COMPACT_ATOMS: atom_id res chain seq x y z
N MET A 1 -4.23 -18.91 7.98
CA MET A 1 -2.99 -18.39 8.59
C MET A 1 -1.87 -19.24 8.05
N ILE A 2 -0.93 -18.67 7.28
CA ILE A 2 0.12 -19.44 6.64
C ILE A 2 1.43 -19.25 7.42
N GLU A 3 1.67 -20.10 8.43
CA GLU A 3 2.89 -20.09 9.24
C GLU A 3 4.01 -20.95 8.62
N VAL A 4 4.43 -20.60 7.40
CA VAL A 4 5.50 -21.29 6.65
C VAL A 4 6.76 -21.49 7.51
N ASP A 5 7.14 -20.45 8.26
CA ASP A 5 8.36 -20.45 9.09
C ASP A 5 8.39 -21.56 10.14
N ARG A 6 7.24 -21.86 10.76
CA ARG A 6 7.12 -22.89 11.81
C ARG A 6 7.18 -24.29 11.21
N ALA A 7 6.61 -24.47 10.02
CA ALA A 7 6.68 -25.73 9.31
C ALA A 7 8.13 -26.11 8.91
N CYS A 8 9.02 -25.12 8.83
CA CYS A 8 10.43 -25.28 8.48
C CYS A 8 11.40 -25.41 9.67
N GLU A 9 10.89 -25.51 10.90
CA GLU A 9 11.71 -25.84 12.07
C GLU A 9 12.31 -27.25 11.93
N VAL A 10 13.50 -27.46 12.50
CA VAL A 10 14.33 -28.68 12.30
C VAL A 10 13.66 -29.91 12.91
N ASP A 11 12.93 -29.73 14.00
CA ASP A 11 12.21 -30.76 14.74
C ASP A 11 10.84 -31.13 14.14
N ARG A 12 10.35 -30.35 13.17
CA ARG A 12 9.06 -30.59 12.54
C ARG A 12 9.22 -31.56 11.35
N PRO A 13 8.53 -32.71 11.32
CA PRO A 13 8.64 -33.63 10.19
C PRO A 13 7.90 -33.12 8.95
N ALA A 14 8.31 -33.55 7.76
CA ALA A 14 7.66 -33.23 6.50
C ALA A 14 6.42 -34.11 6.27
N THR A 15 5.34 -33.85 7.02
CA THR A 15 4.12 -34.68 6.96
C THR A 15 2.85 -33.84 6.85
N ASP A 16 1.79 -34.44 6.30
CA ASP A 16 0.48 -33.82 6.25
C ASP A 16 -0.11 -33.58 7.66
N ALA A 17 0.28 -34.39 8.66
CA ALA A 17 -0.08 -34.15 10.06
C ALA A 17 0.51 -32.83 10.58
N THR A 18 1.77 -32.53 10.23
CA THR A 18 2.42 -31.24 10.56
C THR A 18 1.73 -30.08 9.85
N LEU A 19 1.38 -30.25 8.57
CA LEU A 19 0.64 -29.24 7.82
C LEU A 19 -0.77 -29.02 8.41
N ALA A 20 -1.47 -30.06 8.84
CA ALA A 20 -2.78 -29.97 9.46
C ALA A 20 -2.73 -29.23 10.81
N GLU A 21 -1.75 -29.56 11.66
CA GLU A 21 -1.51 -28.87 12.95
C GLU A 21 -1.32 -27.37 12.75
N LEU A 22 -0.57 -26.99 11.71
CA LEU A 22 -0.26 -25.59 11.38
C LEU A 22 -1.30 -24.91 10.48
N LYS A 23 -2.40 -25.61 10.14
CA LYS A 23 -3.47 -25.12 9.24
C LYS A 23 -2.95 -24.71 7.85
N LEU A 24 -1.99 -25.47 7.35
CA LEU A 24 -1.36 -25.31 6.04
C LEU A 24 -1.81 -26.38 5.03
N LEU A 25 -2.40 -27.49 5.49
CA LEU A 25 -2.66 -28.67 4.64
C LEU A 25 -3.50 -28.34 3.42
N GLU A 26 -4.65 -27.69 3.60
CA GLU A 26 -5.55 -27.34 2.48
C GLU A 26 -4.86 -26.45 1.44
N TRP A 27 -4.04 -25.49 1.89
CA TRP A 27 -3.30 -24.61 1.00
C TRP A 27 -2.20 -25.36 0.25
N VAL A 28 -1.43 -26.21 0.93
CA VAL A 28 -0.40 -27.03 0.30
C VAL A 28 -1.01 -28.05 -0.67
N ASP A 29 -2.12 -28.68 -0.32
CA ASP A 29 -2.81 -29.63 -1.20
C ASP A 29 -3.37 -28.97 -2.45
N PHE A 30 -3.86 -27.73 -2.34
CA PHE A 30 -4.23 -26.90 -3.48
C PHE A 30 -3.04 -26.68 -4.42
N LEU A 31 -1.88 -26.26 -3.88
CA LEU A 31 -0.67 -26.05 -4.70
C LEU A 31 -0.17 -27.35 -5.35
N ARG A 32 -0.17 -28.47 -4.62
CA ARG A 32 0.13 -29.80 -5.17
C ARG A 32 -0.86 -30.22 -6.26
N GLN A 33 -2.10 -29.76 -6.20
CA GLN A 33 -3.09 -30.00 -7.25
C GLN A 33 -2.81 -29.14 -8.48
N CYS A 34 -2.39 -27.88 -8.31
CA CYS A 34 -1.91 -27.03 -9.39
C CYS A 34 -0.74 -27.70 -10.13
N ASP A 35 0.26 -28.21 -9.41
CA ASP A 35 1.39 -28.95 -9.99
C ASP A 35 0.93 -30.15 -10.84
N ARG A 36 0.02 -30.96 -10.28
CA ARG A 36 -0.56 -32.13 -10.98
C ARG A 36 -1.33 -31.76 -12.24
N GLN A 37 -1.85 -30.54 -12.32
CA GLN A 37 -2.57 -30.01 -13.48
C GLN A 37 -1.66 -29.21 -14.43
N GLY A 38 -0.37 -29.06 -14.11
CA GLY A 38 0.55 -28.25 -14.89
C GLY A 38 0.27 -26.74 -14.82
N LEU A 39 -0.45 -26.29 -13.79
CA LEU A 39 -0.71 -24.87 -13.54
C LEU A 39 0.49 -24.24 -12.86
N ARG A 40 1.01 -23.17 -13.45
CA ARG A 40 2.16 -22.43 -12.88
C ARG A 40 1.67 -21.53 -11.75
N TYR A 41 2.38 -21.58 -10.62
CA TYR A 41 2.18 -20.68 -9.50
C TYR A 41 3.53 -20.22 -8.92
N GLY A 42 3.51 -19.07 -8.27
CA GLY A 42 4.65 -18.49 -7.58
C GLY A 42 4.22 -17.88 -6.25
N MET A 43 5.15 -17.80 -5.31
CA MET A 43 4.95 -17.07 -4.07
C MET A 43 6.03 -16.00 -3.98
N THR A 44 5.62 -14.74 -4.15
CA THR A 44 6.52 -13.61 -3.93
C THR A 44 6.32 -13.05 -2.52
N PRO A 45 7.38 -12.97 -1.70
CA PRO A 45 7.33 -12.26 -0.43
C PRO A 45 7.26 -10.73 -0.62
N PHE A 46 7.40 -10.26 -1.87
CA PHE A 46 7.34 -8.86 -2.26
C PHE A 46 8.25 -7.99 -1.37
N PHE A 47 7.77 -6.84 -0.90
CA PHE A 47 8.54 -5.94 -0.03
C PHE A 47 8.65 -6.41 1.44
N ALA A 48 8.05 -7.54 1.82
CA ALA A 48 8.06 -7.98 3.21
C ALA A 48 9.50 -8.14 3.73
N TYR A 49 10.42 -8.66 2.91
CA TYR A 49 11.83 -8.73 3.28
C TYR A 49 12.48 -7.35 3.35
N SER A 50 12.16 -6.47 2.40
CA SER A 50 12.65 -5.08 2.36
C SER A 50 12.21 -4.25 3.57
N GLU A 51 11.25 -4.70 4.38
CA GLU A 51 10.83 -4.03 5.62
C GLU A 51 11.44 -4.64 6.88
N MET A 52 12.02 -5.84 6.78
CA MET A 52 12.57 -6.57 7.92
C MET A 52 14.03 -6.22 8.18
N PRO A 53 14.49 -6.30 9.44
CA PRO A 53 15.92 -6.33 9.74
C PRO A 53 16.63 -7.42 8.91
N ALA A 54 17.82 -7.11 8.38
CA ALA A 54 18.58 -7.99 7.48
C ALA A 54 18.64 -9.45 7.94
N HIS A 55 19.02 -9.69 9.20
CA HIS A 55 19.12 -11.05 9.76
C HIS A 55 17.78 -11.83 9.76
N LEU A 56 16.64 -11.14 9.98
CA LEU A 56 15.32 -11.77 9.93
C LEU A 56 14.88 -12.02 8.49
N ALA A 57 15.10 -11.04 7.60
CA ALA A 57 14.78 -11.16 6.18
C ALA A 57 15.50 -12.38 5.56
N GLN A 58 16.82 -12.46 5.77
CA GLN A 58 17.66 -13.57 5.32
C GLN A 58 17.18 -14.92 5.87
N SER A 59 16.92 -15.00 7.18
CA SER A 59 16.47 -16.25 7.81
C SER A 59 15.12 -16.71 7.28
N ARG A 60 14.17 -15.79 7.08
CA ARG A 60 12.82 -16.11 6.58
C ARG A 60 12.81 -16.46 5.10
N ALA A 61 13.60 -15.78 4.28
CA ALA A 61 13.80 -16.13 2.88
C ALA A 61 14.31 -17.56 2.72
N ALA A 62 15.35 -17.92 3.48
CA ALA A 62 15.87 -19.28 3.50
C ALA A 62 14.84 -20.31 3.98
N ARG A 63 13.97 -19.97 4.93
CA ARG A 63 12.89 -20.87 5.38
C ARG A 63 11.81 -21.06 4.33
N LEU A 64 11.41 -20.01 3.63
CA LEU A 64 10.42 -20.09 2.55
C LEU A 64 10.92 -20.97 1.41
N HIS A 65 12.19 -20.80 1.01
CA HIS A 65 12.83 -21.67 0.02
C HIS A 65 12.81 -23.14 0.47
N ARG A 66 13.26 -23.42 1.71
CA ARG A 66 13.23 -24.77 2.28
C ARG A 66 11.83 -25.36 2.39
N PHE A 67 10.79 -24.53 2.56
CA PHE A 67 9.42 -25.00 2.69
C PHE A 67 8.95 -25.72 1.43
N ALA A 68 9.23 -25.16 0.25
CA ALA A 68 8.85 -25.79 -1.01
C ALA A 68 9.46 -27.17 -1.15
N HIS A 69 10.78 -27.27 -0.98
CA HIS A 69 11.50 -28.55 -1.00
C HIS A 69 10.95 -29.54 0.02
N LYS A 70 10.69 -29.08 1.25
CA LYS A 70 10.23 -29.94 2.36
C LYS A 70 8.85 -30.55 2.09
N PHE A 71 7.94 -29.83 1.42
CA PHE A 71 6.57 -30.29 1.21
C PHE A 71 6.25 -30.65 -0.24
N GLY A 72 7.26 -30.69 -1.11
CA GLY A 72 7.15 -31.12 -2.50
C GLY A 72 6.41 -30.13 -3.40
N LEU A 73 6.66 -28.84 -3.19
CA LEU A 73 6.13 -27.75 -4.01
C LEU A 73 7.21 -27.22 -4.96
N ILE A 74 6.79 -26.60 -6.06
CA ILE A 74 7.69 -26.02 -7.05
C ILE A 74 7.32 -24.54 -7.23
N TRP A 75 8.17 -23.64 -6.74
CA TRP A 75 8.03 -22.21 -7.04
C TRP A 75 8.54 -21.97 -8.47
N HIS A 76 7.63 -21.64 -9.40
CA HIS A 76 8.00 -21.52 -10.82
C HIS A 76 8.86 -20.29 -11.16
N ASP A 77 8.95 -19.33 -10.24
CA ASP A 77 9.72 -18.09 -10.39
C ASP A 77 11.05 -18.11 -9.62
N GLU A 78 11.45 -19.25 -9.07
CA GLU A 78 12.57 -19.34 -8.12
C GLU A 78 13.90 -19.71 -8.77
N GLU A 79 14.96 -19.05 -8.33
CA GLU A 79 16.34 -19.41 -8.68
C GLU A 79 16.78 -20.69 -7.93
N PRO A 80 17.56 -21.59 -8.55
CA PRO A 80 17.95 -22.86 -7.91
C PRO A 80 18.80 -22.73 -6.64
N ASP A 81 19.54 -21.62 -6.49
CA ASP A 81 20.39 -21.34 -5.32
C ASP A 81 20.38 -19.83 -5.03
N PRO A 82 19.31 -19.32 -4.41
CA PRO A 82 19.12 -17.89 -4.25
C PRO A 82 20.08 -17.31 -3.20
N ASP A 83 20.80 -16.23 -3.56
CA ASP A 83 21.58 -15.45 -2.61
C ASP A 83 20.68 -14.48 -1.81
N PHE A 84 20.56 -14.74 -0.51
CA PHE A 84 19.77 -13.92 0.39
C PHE A 84 20.54 -12.79 1.07
N SER A 85 21.86 -12.71 0.90
CA SER A 85 22.73 -11.80 1.66
C SER A 85 22.35 -10.32 1.52
N GLY A 86 21.80 -9.93 0.36
CA GLY A 86 21.30 -8.58 0.08
C GLY A 86 19.89 -8.27 0.63
N LEU A 87 19.23 -9.21 1.30
CA LEU A 87 17.87 -9.00 1.81
C LEU A 87 17.82 -8.26 3.14
N GLY A 88 16.76 -7.45 3.26
CA GLY A 88 16.42 -6.71 4.46
C GLY A 88 17.12 -5.37 4.59
N ARG A 89 16.72 -4.64 5.63
CA ARG A 89 17.14 -3.26 5.87
C ARG A 89 18.20 -3.12 6.94
N THR A 90 19.01 -2.09 6.74
CA THR A 90 19.88 -1.47 7.74
C THR A 90 19.29 -0.19 8.31
N ASP A 91 18.60 0.65 7.51
CA ASP A 91 17.94 1.89 7.96
C ASP A 91 16.46 1.98 7.56
N LEU A 92 15.63 2.51 8.47
CA LEU A 92 14.16 2.62 8.34
C LEU A 92 13.71 4.07 8.03
N THR A 93 14.46 4.78 7.19
CA THR A 93 14.14 6.15 6.78
C THR A 93 13.89 6.24 5.28
N PHE A 94 13.15 7.26 4.85
CA PHE A 94 12.93 7.50 3.43
C PHE A 94 14.24 7.84 2.72
N GLU A 95 15.12 8.61 3.36
CA GLU A 95 16.44 8.96 2.81
C GLU A 95 17.39 7.75 2.72
N GLY A 96 17.17 6.70 3.52
CA GLY A 96 17.95 5.46 3.48
C GLY A 96 17.57 4.50 2.36
N LEU A 97 16.51 4.80 1.60
CA LEU A 97 16.09 3.99 0.46
C LEU A 97 16.93 4.30 -0.78
N ASP A 98 17.08 3.31 -1.67
CA ASP A 98 17.65 3.54 -2.99
C ASP A 98 16.76 4.46 -3.86
N GLY A 99 17.30 4.98 -4.95
CA GLY A 99 16.59 5.96 -5.80
C GLY A 99 15.29 5.43 -6.39
N ASP A 100 15.24 4.16 -6.74
CA ASP A 100 14.06 3.54 -7.36
C ASP A 100 12.96 3.34 -6.31
N GLN A 101 13.32 2.85 -5.13
CA GLN A 101 12.42 2.76 -3.97
C GLN A 101 11.88 4.12 -3.57
N GLN A 102 12.74 5.15 -3.50
CA GLN A 102 12.28 6.52 -3.23
C GLN A 102 11.28 6.98 -4.29
N ALA A 103 11.56 6.76 -5.58
CA ALA A 103 10.67 7.18 -6.65
C ALA A 103 9.29 6.49 -6.58
N ILE A 104 9.28 5.18 -6.30
CA ILE A 104 8.05 4.38 -6.20
C ILE A 104 7.20 4.80 -5.00
N LEU A 105 7.81 5.02 -3.84
CA LEU A 105 7.11 5.30 -2.59
C LEU A 105 6.79 6.79 -2.38
N ALA A 106 7.51 7.68 -3.05
CA ALA A 106 7.47 9.12 -2.78
C ALA A 106 6.06 9.70 -2.79
N LEU A 107 5.18 9.27 -3.70
CA LEU A 107 3.81 9.80 -3.77
C LEU A 107 3.01 9.47 -2.51
N SER A 108 2.91 8.19 -2.16
CA SER A 108 2.18 7.73 -0.97
C SER A 108 2.82 8.25 0.31
N PHE A 109 4.15 8.19 0.41
CA PHE A 109 4.89 8.73 1.55
C PHE A 109 4.63 10.22 1.74
N SER A 110 4.77 11.03 0.69
CA SER A 110 4.52 12.47 0.72
C SER A 110 3.10 12.79 1.17
N ALA A 111 2.13 12.09 0.60
CA ALA A 111 0.71 12.29 0.88
C ALA A 111 0.34 11.97 2.32
N LEU A 112 0.85 10.85 2.86
CA LEU A 112 0.63 10.43 4.24
C LEU A 112 1.39 11.33 5.22
N LEU A 113 2.63 11.70 4.92
CA LEU A 113 3.40 12.61 5.77
C LEU A 113 2.73 13.99 5.86
N LEU A 114 2.28 14.53 4.72
CA LEU A 114 1.56 15.81 4.71
C LEU A 114 0.26 15.75 5.52
N MET A 115 -0.47 14.62 5.47
CA MET A 115 -1.65 14.40 6.29
C MET A 115 -1.31 14.46 7.78
N LEU A 116 -0.22 13.82 8.21
CA LEU A 116 0.24 13.83 9.61
C LEU A 116 0.65 15.24 10.06
N VAL A 117 1.35 15.97 9.20
CA VAL A 117 1.75 17.36 9.45
C VAL A 117 0.52 18.25 9.67
N VAL A 118 -0.47 18.18 8.77
CA VAL A 118 -1.75 18.92 8.93
C VAL A 118 -2.51 18.47 10.17
N HIS A 119 -2.48 17.18 10.51
CA HIS A 119 -3.14 16.67 11.71
C HIS A 119 -2.51 17.20 13.00
N ARG A 120 -1.17 17.25 13.05
CA ARG A 120 -0.38 17.71 14.20
C ARG A 120 -0.52 19.22 14.38
N ASP A 121 -0.29 19.98 13.32
CA ASP A 121 -0.14 21.44 13.43
C ASP A 121 -1.47 22.19 13.31
N GLY A 122 -2.49 21.61 12.69
CA GLY A 122 -3.81 22.21 12.57
C GLY A 122 -4.75 21.88 13.73
N ALA A 123 -4.25 21.73 14.95
CA ALA A 123 -5.03 21.23 16.09
C ALA A 123 -6.30 22.06 16.38
N GLU A 124 -6.23 23.35 16.11
CA GLU A 124 -7.28 24.37 16.21
C GLU A 124 -8.31 24.33 15.07
N PHE A 125 -7.99 23.67 13.96
CA PHE A 125 -8.92 23.56 12.84
C PHE A 125 -9.98 22.49 13.11
N SER A 126 -11.20 22.75 12.60
CA SER A 126 -12.23 21.71 12.48
C SER A 126 -11.76 20.57 11.57
N SER A 127 -12.38 19.39 11.66
CA SER A 127 -12.09 18.24 10.79
C SER A 127 -12.12 18.61 9.31
N LEU A 128 -13.13 19.39 8.91
CA LEU A 128 -13.25 19.91 7.54
C LEU A 128 -12.16 20.93 7.20
N GLY A 129 -11.78 21.80 8.15
CA GLY A 129 -10.68 22.75 7.99
C GLY A 129 -9.34 22.05 7.74
N LYS A 130 -9.04 20.99 8.50
CA LYS A 130 -7.87 20.12 8.28
C LYS A 130 -7.90 19.50 6.90
N PHE A 131 -9.03 18.92 6.50
CA PHE A 131 -9.16 18.29 5.19
C PHE A 131 -8.94 19.28 4.03
N ARG A 132 -9.53 20.49 4.10
CA ARG A 132 -9.33 21.54 3.09
C ARG A 132 -7.89 22.05 3.06
N ARG A 133 -7.25 22.25 4.23
CA ARG A 133 -5.83 22.61 4.32
C ARG A 133 -4.97 21.53 3.68
N TYR A 134 -5.23 20.26 3.98
CA TYR A 134 -4.55 19.13 3.39
C TYR A 134 -4.67 19.14 1.86
N LEU A 135 -5.88 19.22 1.30
CA LEU A 135 -6.07 19.25 -0.15
C LEU A 135 -5.35 20.43 -0.83
N ARG A 136 -5.35 21.61 -0.19
CA ARG A 136 -4.64 22.79 -0.70
C ARG A 136 -3.13 22.56 -0.74
N GLU A 137 -2.52 22.13 0.37
CA GLU A 137 -1.08 21.86 0.41
C GLU A 137 -0.70 20.69 -0.48
N TYR A 138 -1.57 19.67 -0.58
CA TYR A 138 -1.38 18.53 -1.46
C TYR A 138 -1.29 18.97 -2.93
N LYS A 139 -2.20 19.84 -3.37
CA LYS A 139 -2.17 20.41 -4.73
C LYS A 139 -0.92 21.25 -4.97
N LYS A 140 -0.46 22.00 -3.96
CA LYS A 140 0.70 22.89 -4.04
C LYS A 140 2.04 22.13 -4.06
N LEU A 141 2.21 21.15 -3.18
CA LEU A 141 3.49 20.47 -2.92
C LEU A 141 3.64 19.18 -3.70
N ILE A 142 2.56 18.41 -3.86
CA ILE A 142 2.58 17.09 -4.52
C ILE A 142 2.13 17.21 -5.97
N GLY A 143 1.00 17.90 -6.22
CA GLY A 143 0.50 18.23 -7.57
C GLY A 143 -0.01 17.05 -8.39
N THR A 144 0.01 15.84 -7.84
CA THR A 144 -0.42 14.58 -8.46
C THR A 144 -1.58 14.03 -7.64
N VAL A 145 -2.69 13.65 -8.27
CA VAL A 145 -3.90 13.18 -7.58
C VAL A 145 -3.76 11.72 -7.22
N SER A 146 -3.94 11.40 -5.94
CA SER A 146 -4.17 10.03 -5.48
C SER A 146 -5.38 9.98 -4.54
N LEU A 147 -6.46 9.36 -5.01
CA LEU A 147 -7.73 9.30 -4.28
C LEU A 147 -7.61 8.44 -3.02
N ARG A 148 -6.68 7.47 -3.02
CA ARG A 148 -6.44 6.53 -1.93
C ARG A 148 -5.98 7.23 -0.66
N GLU A 149 -4.93 8.04 -0.74
CA GLU A 149 -4.39 8.77 0.39
C GLU A 149 -5.32 9.91 0.82
N ILE A 150 -6.04 10.53 -0.12
CA ILE A 150 -7.09 11.50 0.20
C ILE A 150 -8.23 10.85 0.99
N ALA A 151 -8.64 9.63 0.63
CA ALA A 151 -9.62 8.87 1.39
C ALA A 151 -9.12 8.57 2.81
N ILE A 152 -7.88 8.09 2.97
CA ILE A 152 -7.26 7.87 4.29
C ILE A 152 -7.30 9.16 5.13
N ALA A 153 -6.91 10.29 4.54
CA ALA A 153 -6.92 11.58 5.22
C ALA A 153 -8.30 11.97 5.75
N ARG A 154 -9.39 11.63 5.06
CA ARG A 154 -10.76 11.88 5.57
C ARG A 154 -11.01 11.15 6.87
N TYR A 155 -10.67 9.87 6.93
CA TYR A 155 -10.85 9.07 8.15
C TYR A 155 -9.94 9.53 9.28
N VAL A 156 -8.71 9.96 8.98
CA VAL A 156 -7.76 10.45 9.98
C VAL A 156 -8.18 11.81 10.55
N PHE A 157 -8.80 12.69 9.76
CA PHE A 157 -9.29 13.98 10.23
C PHE A 157 -10.66 13.93 10.89
N ALA A 158 -11.50 12.95 10.55
CA ALA A 158 -12.81 12.77 11.15
C ALA A 158 -12.73 12.54 12.67
N THR A 159 -13.68 13.11 13.39
CA THR A 159 -13.93 12.87 14.81
C THR A 159 -14.91 11.73 15.00
N GLN A 160 -14.95 11.16 16.21
CA GLN A 160 -15.92 10.13 16.56
C GLN A 160 -17.38 10.61 16.39
N SER A 161 -17.70 11.87 16.69
CA SER A 161 -19.04 12.42 16.50
C SER A 161 -19.46 12.53 15.04
N GLU A 162 -18.51 12.51 14.10
CA GLU A 162 -18.77 12.56 12.66
C GLU A 162 -18.97 11.17 12.04
N CYS A 163 -18.77 10.09 12.81
CA CYS A 163 -18.87 8.70 12.36
C CYS A 163 -19.80 7.90 13.29
N SER A 164 -20.84 7.26 12.76
CA SER A 164 -21.80 6.51 13.58
C SER A 164 -21.55 5.00 13.55
N GLY A 165 -21.74 4.31 14.69
CA GLY A 165 -21.74 2.84 14.78
C GLY A 165 -20.54 2.16 14.10
N ALA A 166 -20.82 1.36 13.06
CA ALA A 166 -19.81 0.62 12.30
C ALA A 166 -18.78 1.54 11.60
N HIS A 167 -19.16 2.77 11.26
CA HIS A 167 -18.26 3.72 10.62
C HIS A 167 -17.17 4.23 11.57
N ASP A 168 -17.48 4.44 12.85
CA ASP A 168 -16.46 4.82 13.84
C ASP A 168 -15.42 3.70 14.04
N HIS A 169 -15.84 2.45 13.93
CA HIS A 169 -14.92 1.31 13.96
C HIS A 169 -13.92 1.35 12.78
N VAL A 170 -14.40 1.60 11.56
CA VAL A 170 -13.53 1.78 10.37
C VAL A 170 -12.58 2.96 10.57
N ARG A 171 -13.10 4.12 10.99
CA ARG A 171 -12.32 5.33 11.29
C ARG A 171 -11.22 5.06 12.31
N SER A 172 -11.56 4.44 13.44
CA SER A 172 -10.59 4.13 14.49
C SER A 172 -9.47 3.21 14.02
N ARG A 173 -9.78 2.24 13.15
CA ARG A 173 -8.76 1.35 12.58
C ARG A 173 -7.85 2.10 11.63
N ILE A 174 -8.39 2.88 10.70
CA ILE A 174 -7.58 3.69 9.77
C ILE A 174 -6.68 4.67 10.54
N GLU A 175 -7.22 5.37 11.54
CA GLU A 175 -6.44 6.27 12.39
C GLU A 175 -5.31 5.54 13.13
N LYS A 176 -5.58 4.35 13.68
CA LYS A 176 -4.57 3.53 14.36
C LYS A 176 -3.42 3.12 13.43
N ASN A 177 -3.69 2.95 12.14
CA ASN A 177 -2.74 2.42 11.18
C ASN A 177 -1.90 3.52 10.53
N PHE A 178 -2.55 4.60 10.13
CA PHE A 178 -1.93 5.64 9.31
C PHE A 178 -1.62 6.92 10.10
N ALA A 179 -2.04 7.03 11.37
CA ALA A 179 -1.85 8.24 12.18
C ALA A 179 -1.32 8.01 13.60
N ARG A 180 -1.00 6.77 13.97
CA ARG A 180 -0.53 6.44 15.31
C ARG A 180 0.65 5.47 15.29
N ARG A 181 1.55 5.66 16.25
CA ARG A 181 2.63 4.71 16.59
C ARG A 181 2.46 4.32 18.04
N ASP A 182 2.42 3.02 18.31
CA ASP A 182 2.19 2.48 19.67
C ASP A 182 0.94 3.07 20.36
N GLY A 183 -0.12 3.30 19.56
CA GLY A 183 -1.39 3.87 20.00
C GLY A 183 -1.40 5.38 20.23
N LYS A 184 -0.26 6.07 20.10
CA LYS A 184 -0.11 7.51 20.34
C LYS A 184 0.01 8.28 19.03
N LYS A 185 -0.48 9.53 19.03
CA LYS A 185 -0.27 10.46 17.93
C LYS A 185 1.20 10.91 17.90
N PRO A 186 1.85 10.96 16.72
CA PRO A 186 3.24 11.37 16.62
C PRO A 186 3.39 12.84 16.99
N ARG A 187 4.47 13.17 17.71
CA ARG A 187 4.82 14.56 18.08
C ARG A 187 5.98 15.09 17.26
N HIS A 188 6.94 14.22 16.96
CA HIS A 188 8.18 14.56 16.29
C HIS A 188 8.14 14.16 14.81
N ALA A 189 8.95 14.83 14.00
CA ALA A 189 8.99 14.59 12.55
C ALA A 189 9.42 13.16 12.24
N GLU A 190 10.34 12.61 13.02
CA GLU A 190 10.87 11.25 12.88
C GLU A 190 9.77 10.20 13.01
N ASP A 191 8.87 10.36 13.99
CA ASP A 191 7.73 9.45 14.17
C ASP A 191 6.73 9.57 13.01
N MET A 192 6.48 10.79 12.52
CA MET A 192 5.60 10.99 11.38
C MET A 192 6.18 10.37 10.11
N CYS A 193 7.48 10.53 9.86
CA CYS A 193 8.18 9.89 8.75
C CYS A 193 8.10 8.36 8.84
N ALA A 194 8.31 7.78 10.01
CA ALA A 194 8.21 6.33 10.19
C ALA A 194 6.78 5.81 9.92
N ILE A 195 5.75 6.49 10.44
CA ILE A 195 4.35 6.14 10.18
C ILE A 195 4.02 6.26 8.69
N ALA A 196 4.41 7.38 8.05
CA ALA A 196 4.14 7.61 6.63
C ALA A 196 4.87 6.61 5.73
N LEU A 197 6.10 6.22 6.10
CA LEU A 197 6.88 5.26 5.34
C LEU A 197 6.25 3.86 5.41
N ASN A 198 5.88 3.40 6.60
CA ASN A 198 5.17 2.13 6.77
C ASN A 198 3.86 2.12 5.98
N GLY A 199 3.06 3.20 6.08
CA GLY A 199 1.84 3.32 5.31
C GLY A 199 2.07 3.35 3.79
N ALA A 200 3.19 3.90 3.31
CA ALA A 200 3.54 3.87 1.90
C ALA A 200 3.88 2.46 1.41
N PHE A 201 4.55 1.64 2.23
CA PHE A 201 4.77 0.22 1.95
C PHE A 201 3.47 -0.57 1.85
N ASP A 202 2.57 -0.37 2.82
CA ASP A 202 1.23 -0.97 2.83
C ASP A 202 0.46 -0.65 1.54
N LEU A 203 0.49 0.61 1.09
CA LEU A 203 -0.18 1.05 -0.13
C LEU A 203 0.49 0.56 -1.41
N LEU A 204 1.82 0.38 -1.39
CA LEU A 204 2.57 -0.14 -2.51
C LEU A 204 2.21 -1.60 -2.80
N LEU A 205 1.98 -2.43 -1.77
CA LEU A 205 1.43 -3.78 -1.93
C LEU A 205 0.13 -3.77 -2.73
N PHE A 206 -0.82 -2.90 -2.37
CA PHE A 206 -2.06 -2.76 -3.15
C PHE A 206 -1.81 -2.29 -4.58
N ASN A 207 -0.96 -1.30 -4.79
CA ASN A 207 -0.64 -0.81 -6.14
C ASN A 207 -0.09 -1.93 -7.02
N ALA A 208 0.85 -2.72 -6.50
CA ALA A 208 1.44 -3.82 -7.24
C ALA A 208 0.44 -4.91 -7.62
N MET A 209 -0.42 -5.30 -6.66
CA MET A 209 -1.49 -6.28 -6.92
C MET A 209 -2.43 -5.81 -8.04
N ASN A 210 -2.79 -4.53 -8.04
CA ASN A 210 -3.64 -3.97 -9.09
C ASN A 210 -2.92 -3.87 -10.43
N ILE A 211 -1.65 -3.52 -10.46
CA ILE A 211 -0.87 -3.51 -11.71
C ILE A 211 -0.78 -4.93 -12.28
N ALA A 212 -0.47 -5.92 -11.43
CA ALA A 212 -0.34 -7.31 -11.85
C ALA A 212 -1.68 -7.89 -12.35
N ASP A 213 -2.81 -7.58 -11.69
CA ASP A 213 -4.15 -7.98 -12.14
C ASP A 213 -4.55 -7.35 -13.49
N THR A 214 -4.04 -6.15 -13.80
CA THR A 214 -4.47 -5.37 -14.96
C THR A 214 -3.59 -5.48 -16.18
N GLN A 215 -2.28 -5.48 -15.97
CA GLN A 215 -1.27 -5.55 -17.02
C GLN A 215 -0.76 -6.97 -17.20
N GLY A 216 -1.02 -7.85 -16.22
CA GLY A 216 -0.40 -9.15 -16.16
C GLY A 216 1.11 -9.05 -15.94
N LEU A 217 1.79 -10.18 -16.17
CA LEU A 217 3.24 -10.24 -16.23
C LEU A 217 3.64 -10.77 -17.61
N ASN A 218 4.47 -10.03 -18.34
CA ASN A 218 4.92 -10.39 -19.69
C ASN A 218 3.78 -10.67 -20.68
N GLY A 219 2.66 -9.95 -20.57
CA GLY A 219 1.49 -10.12 -21.44
C GLY A 219 0.56 -11.28 -21.05
N HIS A 220 0.85 -11.99 -19.96
CA HIS A 220 -0.03 -13.00 -19.40
C HIS A 220 -0.82 -12.45 -18.21
N GLY A 221 -2.14 -12.58 -18.25
CA GLY A 221 -2.98 -12.26 -17.09
C GLY A 221 -2.58 -13.11 -15.88
N LEU A 222 -2.56 -12.49 -14.70
CA LEU A 222 -2.11 -13.12 -13.47
C LEU A 222 -3.19 -12.96 -12.39
N ASP A 223 -3.73 -14.07 -11.90
CA ASP A 223 -4.64 -14.06 -10.75
C ASP A 223 -3.82 -13.83 -9.47
N CYS A 224 -3.80 -12.58 -9.00
CA CYS A 224 -2.95 -12.16 -7.89
C CYS A 224 -3.68 -12.25 -6.55
N TRP A 225 -3.12 -13.02 -5.60
CA TRP A 225 -3.68 -13.17 -4.26
C TRP A 225 -2.76 -12.56 -3.20
N LEU A 226 -3.25 -11.57 -2.45
CA LEU A 226 -2.51 -10.98 -1.34
C LEU A 226 -2.84 -11.74 -0.05
N VAL A 227 -1.84 -12.40 0.51
CA VAL A 227 -1.95 -13.04 1.84
C VAL A 227 -1.22 -12.18 2.85
N THR A 228 -1.93 -11.69 3.86
CA THR A 228 -1.35 -10.87 4.92
C THR A 228 -1.91 -11.23 6.29
N PHE A 229 -1.03 -11.18 7.29
CA PHE A 229 -1.40 -11.23 8.71
C PHE A 229 -1.90 -9.88 9.22
N ASP A 230 -1.69 -8.83 8.44
CA ASP A 230 -2.08 -7.50 8.83
C ASP A 230 -3.57 -7.28 8.55
N GLY A 231 -4.40 -7.50 9.57
CA GLY A 231 -5.83 -7.20 9.53
C GLY A 231 -6.14 -5.75 9.18
N LYS A 232 -5.15 -4.85 9.25
CA LYS A 232 -5.25 -3.45 8.82
C LYS A 232 -5.40 -3.30 7.31
N LEU A 233 -4.68 -4.11 6.53
CA LEU A 233 -4.73 -4.09 5.06
C LEU A 233 -6.13 -4.51 4.58
N LYS A 234 -6.73 -5.52 5.21
CA LYS A 234 -8.11 -5.93 4.90
C LYS A 234 -9.10 -4.77 5.02
N GLU A 235 -9.07 -4.06 6.14
CA GLU A 235 -9.99 -2.95 6.41
C GLU A 235 -9.82 -1.80 5.42
N TYR A 236 -8.59 -1.57 4.96
CA TYR A 236 -8.33 -0.61 3.89
C TYR A 236 -8.88 -1.07 2.53
N ASN A 237 -8.71 -2.35 2.19
CA ASN A 237 -9.26 -2.90 0.95
C ASN A 237 -10.79 -2.81 0.89
N ASP A 238 -11.47 -3.01 2.03
CA ASP A 238 -12.93 -2.85 2.13
C ASP A 238 -13.37 -1.38 1.95
N LEU A 239 -12.48 -0.42 2.24
CA LEU A 239 -12.73 1.00 2.06
C LEU A 239 -12.60 1.43 0.59
N CYS A 240 -11.53 0.97 -0.04
CA CYS A 240 -11.06 1.48 -1.32
C CYS A 240 -10.63 0.32 -2.20
N PHE A 241 -11.46 0.03 -3.19
CA PHE A 241 -11.27 -1.09 -4.10
C PHE A 241 -11.33 -0.59 -5.53
N ASN A 242 -10.60 -1.24 -6.43
CA ASN A 242 -10.66 -0.87 -7.83
C ASN A 242 -11.78 -1.62 -8.54
N VAL A 243 -12.39 -0.95 -9.50
CA VAL A 243 -13.50 -1.44 -10.28
C VAL A 243 -13.19 -1.30 -11.76
N SER A 244 -13.66 -2.25 -12.55
CA SER A 244 -13.53 -2.20 -14.01
C SER A 244 -14.55 -1.29 -14.68
N ALA A 245 -15.62 -0.92 -13.97
CA ALA A 245 -16.75 -0.14 -14.48
C ALA A 245 -17.26 -0.64 -15.86
N GLY A 246 -17.22 -1.96 -16.09
CA GLY A 246 -17.68 -2.58 -17.34
C GLY A 246 -16.73 -2.44 -18.54
N THR A 247 -15.54 -1.87 -18.35
CA THR A 247 -14.54 -1.69 -19.43
C THR A 247 -13.70 -2.94 -19.69
N GLY A 248 -13.82 -3.98 -18.87
CA GLY A 248 -12.94 -5.16 -18.90
C GLY A 248 -11.51 -4.88 -18.40
N GLN A 249 -11.17 -3.62 -18.10
CA GLN A 249 -9.92 -3.24 -17.46
C GLN A 249 -10.18 -3.12 -15.96
N ALA A 250 -9.87 -4.16 -15.19
CA ALA A 250 -9.77 -4.04 -13.73
C ALA A 250 -8.83 -2.86 -13.37
N GLY A 251 -8.88 -2.32 -12.15
CA GLY A 251 -7.93 -1.29 -11.73
C GLY A 251 -8.08 0.12 -12.35
N LEU A 252 -8.89 0.31 -13.40
CA LEU A 252 -8.98 1.58 -14.12
C LEU A 252 -9.56 2.72 -13.25
N LEU A 253 -10.54 2.39 -12.41
CA LEU A 253 -11.17 3.32 -11.51
C LEU A 253 -11.05 2.82 -10.08
N THR A 254 -10.81 3.75 -9.16
CA THR A 254 -10.87 3.50 -7.73
C THR A 254 -12.24 3.90 -7.21
N SER A 255 -12.96 2.94 -6.63
CA SER A 255 -14.19 3.18 -5.89
C SER A 255 -13.89 3.35 -4.41
N PHE A 256 -14.74 4.10 -3.72
CA PHE A 256 -14.67 4.27 -2.28
C PHE A 256 -16.06 4.25 -1.68
N THR A 257 -16.18 3.66 -0.50
CA THR A 257 -17.43 3.70 0.27
C THR A 257 -17.74 5.15 0.67
N THR A 258 -18.94 5.62 0.32
CA THR A 258 -19.39 6.97 0.65
C THR A 258 -20.29 6.94 1.88
N HIS A 259 -19.96 7.77 2.87
CA HIS A 259 -20.76 7.96 4.09
C HIS A 259 -21.42 9.34 4.12
N ALA A 260 -21.81 9.88 2.95
CA ALA A 260 -22.28 11.26 2.83
C ALA A 260 -23.48 11.60 3.73
N GLU A 261 -24.25 10.59 4.12
CA GLU A 261 -25.42 10.72 4.99
C GLU A 261 -25.07 10.74 6.48
N ASP A 262 -23.86 10.34 6.87
CA ASP A 262 -23.49 10.19 8.28
C ASP A 262 -23.29 11.53 8.99
N SER A 263 -22.77 12.54 8.29
CA SER A 263 -22.60 13.89 8.83
C SER A 263 -22.31 14.92 7.75
N ASP A 264 -22.44 16.20 8.10
CA ASP A 264 -22.07 17.32 7.21
C ASP A 264 -20.59 17.27 6.79
N TYR A 265 -19.70 16.73 7.63
CA TYR A 265 -18.31 16.49 7.28
C TYR A 265 -18.19 15.52 6.10
N TRP A 266 -18.85 14.37 6.16
CA TRP A 266 -18.79 13.38 5.09
C TRP A 266 -19.47 13.85 3.81
N ARG A 267 -20.57 14.61 3.92
CA ARG A 267 -21.22 15.24 2.76
C ARG A 267 -20.30 16.22 2.06
N GLN A 268 -19.70 17.15 2.81
CA GLN A 268 -18.84 18.19 2.24
C GLN A 268 -17.54 17.61 1.68
N THR A 269 -16.88 16.71 2.40
CA THR A 269 -15.65 16.08 1.90
C THR A 269 -15.88 15.20 0.68
N SER A 270 -17.08 14.62 0.51
CA SER A 270 -17.44 13.91 -0.72
C SER A 270 -17.52 14.84 -1.93
N GLY A 271 -18.06 16.06 -1.78
CA GLY A 271 -18.09 17.06 -2.86
C GLY A 271 -16.69 17.56 -3.26
N GLU A 272 -15.82 17.79 -2.28
CA GLU A 272 -14.41 18.15 -2.51
C GLU A 272 -13.66 17.01 -3.25
N LEU A 273 -13.88 15.76 -2.83
CA LEU A 273 -13.32 14.57 -3.50
C LEU A 273 -13.81 14.43 -4.93
N GLN A 274 -15.10 14.63 -5.19
CA GLN A 274 -15.66 14.55 -6.53
C GLN A 274 -15.02 15.59 -7.45
N THR A 275 -14.80 16.80 -6.95
CA THR A 275 -14.08 17.85 -7.68
C THR A 275 -12.65 17.41 -8.03
N PHE A 276 -11.93 16.86 -7.05
CA PHE A 276 -10.58 16.31 -7.26
C PHE A 276 -10.56 15.12 -8.25
N ALA A 277 -11.53 14.22 -8.16
CA ALA A 277 -11.66 13.07 -9.05
C ALA A 277 -11.91 13.52 -10.49
N ILE A 278 -12.79 14.51 -10.71
CA ILE A 278 -13.05 15.08 -12.04
C ILE A 278 -11.78 15.72 -12.62
N GLU A 279 -11.00 16.45 -11.82
CA GLU A 279 -9.70 16.98 -12.27
C GLU A 279 -8.74 15.86 -12.69
N GLY A 280 -8.68 14.76 -11.93
CA GLY A 280 -7.91 13.56 -12.24
C GLY A 280 -8.37 12.89 -13.53
N SER A 281 -9.66 12.59 -13.67
CA SER A 281 -10.23 11.97 -14.87
C SER A 281 -9.98 12.79 -16.13
N LYS A 282 -10.08 14.12 -16.07
CA LYS A 282 -9.75 15.00 -17.20
C LYS A 282 -8.29 14.84 -17.67
N ARG A 283 -7.35 14.63 -16.74
CA ARG A 283 -5.93 14.38 -17.08
C ARG A 283 -5.74 13.01 -17.73
N VAL A 284 -6.40 11.97 -17.19
CA VAL A 284 -6.34 10.61 -17.75
C VAL A 284 -6.91 10.59 -19.16
N VAL A 285 -8.12 11.15 -19.37
CA VAL A 285 -8.74 11.24 -20.70
C VAL A 285 -7.85 11.98 -21.68
N ARG A 286 -7.21 13.09 -21.26
CA ARG A 286 -6.26 13.82 -22.10
C ARG A 286 -5.05 12.97 -22.49
N SER A 287 -4.43 12.26 -21.54
CA SER A 287 -3.28 11.37 -21.84
C SER A 287 -3.69 10.22 -22.77
N MET A 288 -4.88 9.63 -22.57
CA MET A 288 -5.43 8.62 -23.49
C MET A 288 -5.63 9.18 -24.90
N MET A 289 -6.18 10.39 -25.04
CA MET A 289 -6.33 11.07 -26.33
C MET A 289 -4.97 11.36 -26.99
N GLN A 290 -3.99 11.84 -26.23
CA GLN A 290 -2.64 12.09 -26.73
C GLN A 290 -1.99 10.81 -27.26
N ARG A 291 -2.09 9.70 -26.52
CA ARG A 291 -1.60 8.38 -26.96
C ARG A 291 -2.33 7.90 -28.21
N ALA A 292 -3.65 8.06 -28.29
CA ALA A 292 -4.42 7.72 -29.49
C ALA A 292 -4.02 8.55 -30.73
N MET A 293 -3.49 9.76 -30.51
CA MET A 293 -2.94 10.63 -31.56
C MET A 293 -1.46 10.35 -31.86
N GLY A 294 -0.84 9.34 -31.25
CA GLY A 294 0.58 9.01 -31.41
C GLY A 294 1.53 10.00 -30.75
N ILE A 295 1.04 10.85 -29.83
CA ILE A 295 1.87 11.74 -29.04
C ILE A 295 2.44 10.94 -27.86
N ASP A 296 3.76 10.76 -27.84
CA ASP A 296 4.46 10.11 -26.75
C ASP A 296 4.67 11.08 -25.58
N ASP A 297 4.07 10.79 -24.42
CA ASP A 297 4.19 11.56 -23.18
C ASP A 297 5.20 10.95 -22.18
N SER A 298 5.96 9.92 -22.60
CA SER A 298 6.85 9.16 -21.72
C SER A 298 7.91 10.03 -21.05
N ASP A 299 8.54 10.97 -21.77
CA ASP A 299 9.55 11.87 -21.20
C ASP A 299 8.97 12.86 -20.17
N GLU A 300 7.72 13.29 -20.36
CA GLU A 300 7.04 14.14 -19.37
C GLU A 300 6.70 13.34 -18.12
N ILE A 301 6.21 12.10 -18.28
CA ILE A 301 5.91 11.19 -17.19
C ILE A 301 7.18 10.86 -16.39
N ALA A 302 8.27 10.49 -17.08
CA ALA A 302 9.55 10.17 -16.47
C ALA A 302 10.09 11.36 -15.65
N ARG A 303 10.02 12.59 -16.19
CA ARG A 303 10.41 13.80 -15.45
C ARG A 303 9.54 14.04 -14.21
N LYS A 304 8.23 13.78 -14.29
CA LYS A 304 7.33 13.92 -13.13
C LYS A 304 7.65 12.90 -12.04
N ILE A 305 7.93 11.65 -12.42
CA ILE A 305 8.32 10.58 -11.50
C ILE A 305 9.66 10.92 -10.83
N ALA A 306 10.66 11.32 -11.61
CA ALA A 306 11.98 11.72 -11.10
C ALA A 306 11.93 12.90 -10.11
N ALA A 307 10.91 13.76 -10.20
CA ALA A 307 10.71 14.87 -9.28
C ALA A 307 10.03 14.47 -7.95
N LEU A 308 9.43 13.28 -7.84
CA LEU A 308 8.68 12.87 -6.65
C LEU A 308 9.55 12.79 -5.38
N PRO A 309 10.77 12.21 -5.41
CA PRO A 309 11.63 12.21 -4.23
C PRO A 309 11.93 13.62 -3.70
N SER A 310 12.18 14.60 -4.58
CA SER A 310 12.41 15.99 -4.15
C SER A 310 11.19 16.60 -3.43
N LYS A 311 9.97 16.25 -3.85
CA LYS A 311 8.73 16.66 -3.16
C LYS A 311 8.61 16.01 -1.78
N ALA A 312 8.98 14.73 -1.65
CA ALA A 312 9.03 14.04 -0.36
C ALA A 312 9.99 14.75 0.61
N HIS A 313 11.20 15.08 0.16
CA HIS A 313 12.17 15.85 0.96
C HIS A 313 11.62 17.22 1.40
N SER A 314 10.90 17.92 0.51
CA SER A 314 10.26 19.20 0.85
C SER A 314 9.23 19.06 1.97
N ILE A 315 8.47 17.96 1.97
CA ILE A 315 7.48 17.68 3.02
C ILE A 315 8.15 17.20 4.31
N ILE A 316 9.28 16.49 4.24
CA ILE A 316 10.11 16.18 5.42
C ILE A 316 10.61 17.48 6.07
N SER A 317 11.09 18.43 5.27
CA SER A 317 11.48 19.76 5.78
C SER A 317 10.30 20.47 6.43
N LEU A 318 9.11 20.42 5.82
CA LEU A 318 7.88 20.97 6.40
C LEU A 318 7.50 20.28 7.73
N ALA A 319 7.64 18.96 7.82
CA ALA A 319 7.36 18.19 9.03
C ALA A 319 8.26 18.62 10.21
N LYS A 320 9.53 18.94 9.91
CA LYS A 320 10.51 19.45 10.88
C LYS A 320 10.22 20.90 11.28
N ALA A 321 9.85 21.75 10.32
CA ALA A 321 9.61 23.18 10.56
C ALA A 321 8.24 23.50 11.18
N GLY A 322 7.23 22.66 10.91
CA GLY A 322 5.83 22.93 11.20
C GLY A 322 5.11 23.68 10.08
N LEU A 323 3.78 23.58 10.06
CA LEU A 323 2.92 24.40 9.21
C LEU A 323 2.88 25.84 9.74
N VAL A 324 3.44 26.76 8.95
CA VAL A 324 3.22 28.21 9.09
C VAL A 324 1.93 28.62 8.39
#